data_AF-A0AA36D6X3-F1
#
_entry.id   AF-A0AA36D6X3-F1
#
_cell.length_a   1.000
_cell.length_b   1.000
_cell.length_c   1.000
_cell.angle_alpha   90.00
_cell.angle_beta   90.00
_cell.angle_gamma   90.00
#
_symmetry.space_group_name_H-M   'P 1'
#
loop_
_entity.id
_entity.type
_entity.pdbx_description
1 polymer ?
#
loop_
_entity_poly.entity_id
_entity_poly.type
_entity_poly.pdbx_seq_one_letter_code
_entity_poly.pdbx_strand_id
1 'polypeptide(L)'
;MEDLIAILDEIRQQLHQCALIFYADPAILQGTQLPTKQSKSETYELTSKNAADGLKAKLTLLAENVIMAEVQFKHPKTTGGHYRGTAQPEVQWKLTQIQDARNLCQRSHDDVRALIQTLIDEPNLEEPGRAAVREVAESIKVSLLTARNTLTIPKKRSLLELYHFAPTKKFQPPLSQDVLLSFYVSGAKIVCASYQMLAKSAAPTQSLAVSVAECPLDGFDHALYLLSASINNLQQLVHLIEAI
;
A
#
# COMPACT_ATOMS: atom_id res chain seq x y z
N MET A 1 30.47 -15.27 -9.95
CA MET A 1 29.55 -14.51 -10.83
C MET A 1 28.21 -15.20 -10.99
N GLU A 2 28.19 -16.51 -11.25
CA GLU A 2 26.96 -17.31 -11.26
C GLU A 2 26.12 -17.11 -9.98
N ASP A 3 26.75 -17.07 -8.81
CA ASP A 3 26.07 -16.79 -7.54
C ASP A 3 25.40 -15.41 -7.49
N LEU A 4 26.02 -14.37 -8.07
CA LEU A 4 25.44 -13.02 -8.12
C LEU A 4 24.21 -12.99 -9.02
N ILE A 5 24.30 -13.65 -10.18
CA ILE A 5 23.18 -13.78 -11.13
C ILE A 5 22.04 -14.58 -10.50
N ALA A 6 22.33 -15.66 -9.78
CA ALA A 6 21.32 -16.46 -9.11
C ALA A 6 20.55 -15.66 -8.04
N ILE A 7 21.27 -14.87 -7.22
CA ILE A 7 20.65 -13.99 -6.22
C ILE A 7 19.78 -12.91 -6.90
N LEU A 8 20.29 -12.28 -7.96
CA LEU A 8 19.53 -11.29 -8.71
C LEU A 8 18.29 -11.88 -9.37
N ASP A 9 18.36 -13.10 -9.91
CA ASP A 9 17.19 -13.75 -10.50
C ASP A 9 16.14 -14.10 -9.43
N GLU A 10 16.57 -14.53 -8.25
CA GLU A 10 15.66 -14.73 -7.12
C GLU A 10 14.96 -13.42 -6.73
N ILE A 11 15.71 -12.31 -6.58
CA ILE A 11 15.14 -10.98 -6.33
C ILE A 11 14.14 -10.61 -7.43
N ARG A 12 14.49 -10.80 -8.71
CA ARG A 12 13.61 -10.52 -9.85
C ARG A 12 12.29 -11.27 -9.74
N GLN A 13 12.33 -12.56 -9.43
CA GLN A 13 11.13 -13.39 -9.26
C GLN A 13 10.26 -12.92 -8.09
N GLN A 14 10.88 -12.58 -6.96
CA GLN A 14 10.18 -12.03 -5.79
C GLN A 14 9.50 -10.69 -6.13
N LEU A 15 10.19 -9.78 -6.82
CA LEU A 15 9.63 -8.48 -7.23
C LEU A 15 8.50 -8.62 -8.27
N HIS A 16 8.61 -9.60 -9.18
CA HIS A 16 7.54 -9.93 -10.10
C HIS A 16 6.26 -10.37 -9.36
N GLN A 17 6.40 -11.24 -8.36
CA GLN A 17 5.29 -11.68 -7.52
C GLN A 17 4.68 -10.51 -6.72
N CYS A 18 5.51 -9.64 -6.11
CA CYS A 18 5.03 -8.42 -5.46
C CYS A 18 4.20 -7.54 -6.39
N ALA A 19 4.69 -7.31 -7.61
CA ALA A 19 4.00 -6.47 -8.57
C ALA A 19 2.61 -7.04 -8.95
N LEU A 20 2.50 -8.36 -9.10
CA LEU A 20 1.21 -9.03 -9.35
C LEU A 20 0.25 -8.89 -8.16
N ILE A 21 0.74 -9.03 -6.93
CA ILE A 21 -0.07 -8.82 -5.71
C ILE A 21 -0.56 -7.37 -5.62
N PHE A 22 0.27 -6.41 -6.04
CA PHE A 22 -0.12 -5.00 -6.14
C PHE A 22 -0.88 -4.66 -7.44
N TYR A 23 -1.48 -5.65 -8.07
CA TYR A 23 -2.36 -5.51 -9.24
C TYR A 23 -1.68 -4.95 -10.51
N ALA A 24 -0.39 -5.22 -10.71
CA ALA A 24 0.23 -5.00 -12.01
C ALA A 24 -0.37 -5.95 -13.05
N ASP A 25 -0.58 -5.46 -14.28
CA ASP A 25 -0.98 -6.33 -15.39
C ASP A 25 0.20 -7.24 -15.78
N PRO A 26 0.01 -8.57 -15.87
CA PRO A 26 1.06 -9.49 -16.30
C PRO A 26 1.70 -9.13 -17.64
N ALA A 27 0.93 -8.57 -18.58
CA ALA A 27 1.46 -8.15 -19.88
C ALA A 27 2.40 -6.95 -19.76
N ILE A 28 2.08 -6.00 -18.88
CA ILE A 28 2.98 -4.87 -18.58
C ILE A 28 4.29 -5.39 -17.99
N LEU A 29 4.24 -6.40 -17.10
CA LEU A 29 5.45 -7.02 -16.53
C LEU A 29 6.27 -7.80 -17.58
N GLN A 30 5.62 -8.30 -18.63
CA GLN A 30 6.26 -8.99 -19.75
C GLN A 30 6.70 -8.04 -20.88
N GLY A 31 6.48 -6.73 -20.75
CA GLY A 31 6.80 -5.73 -21.79
C GLY A 31 5.85 -5.74 -22.98
N THR A 32 4.75 -6.49 -22.93
CA THR A 32 3.65 -6.41 -23.90
C THR A 32 2.76 -5.23 -23.49
N GLN A 33 2.87 -4.11 -24.21
CA GLN A 33 2.23 -2.82 -23.84
C GLN A 33 0.69 -2.82 -23.81
N LEU A 34 0.03 -3.97 -24.02
CA LEU A 34 -1.42 -4.11 -24.01
C LEU A 34 -1.85 -4.79 -22.71
N PRO A 35 -2.67 -4.14 -21.86
CA PRO A 35 -3.27 -4.79 -20.70
C PRO A 35 -4.04 -6.03 -21.13
N THR A 36 -3.76 -7.18 -20.53
CA THR A 36 -4.40 -8.45 -20.88
C THR A 36 -5.46 -8.88 -19.87
N LYS A 37 -5.46 -8.31 -18.67
CA LYS A 37 -6.36 -8.72 -17.59
C LYS A 37 -7.23 -7.55 -17.11
N GLN A 38 -8.54 -7.69 -17.23
CA GLN A 38 -9.45 -6.82 -16.47
C GLN A 38 -9.34 -7.19 -15.00
N SER A 39 -8.90 -6.24 -14.17
CA SER A 39 -8.90 -6.41 -12.72
C SER A 39 -10.32 -6.74 -12.25
N LYS A 40 -10.46 -7.82 -11.48
CA LYS A 40 -11.74 -8.16 -10.86
C LYS A 40 -11.93 -7.27 -9.64
N SER A 41 -13.17 -6.85 -9.38
CA SER A 41 -13.48 -6.16 -8.14
C SER A 41 -13.53 -7.12 -6.96
N GLU A 42 -12.98 -6.71 -5.82
CA GLU A 42 -12.94 -7.47 -4.58
C GLU A 42 -13.59 -6.69 -3.44
N THR A 43 -14.28 -7.37 -2.53
CA THR A 43 -15.00 -6.74 -1.42
C THR A 43 -14.41 -7.14 -0.08
N TYR A 44 -14.09 -6.14 0.73
CA TYR A 44 -13.46 -6.28 2.04
C TYR A 44 -14.39 -5.76 3.13
N GLU A 45 -14.64 -6.58 4.14
CA GLU A 45 -15.41 -6.20 5.33
C GLU A 45 -14.46 -5.91 6.49
N LEU A 46 -14.46 -4.66 6.95
CA LEU A 46 -13.60 -4.14 8.00
C LEU A 46 -14.39 -4.09 9.30
N THR A 47 -13.81 -4.62 10.37
CA THR A 47 -14.42 -4.62 11.70
C THR A 47 -13.47 -4.03 12.74
N SER A 48 -14.02 -3.26 13.67
CA SER A 48 -13.26 -2.79 14.83
C SER A 48 -12.88 -3.94 15.76
N LYS A 49 -11.63 -3.95 16.22
CA LYS A 49 -11.18 -4.84 17.31
C LYS A 49 -11.84 -4.49 18.63
N ASN A 50 -12.18 -3.22 18.83
CA ASN A 50 -12.90 -2.75 19.99
C ASN A 50 -14.40 -2.73 19.67
N ALA A 51 -15.13 -3.75 20.14
CA ALA A 51 -16.58 -3.85 19.95
C ALA A 51 -17.35 -2.65 20.53
N ALA A 52 -16.77 -1.93 21.49
CA ALA A 52 -17.39 -0.73 22.08
C ALA A 52 -17.60 0.39 21.06
N ASP A 53 -16.69 0.53 20.09
CA ASP A 53 -16.68 1.65 19.13
C ASP A 53 -17.70 1.47 18.00
N GLY A 54 -18.08 0.22 17.71
CA GLY A 54 -19.12 -0.12 16.72
C GLY A 54 -18.79 0.24 15.27
N LEU A 55 -17.54 0.65 14.96
CA LEU A 55 -17.12 0.96 13.59
C LEU A 55 -17.02 -0.32 12.75
N LYS A 56 -17.74 -0.32 11.64
CA LYS A 56 -17.67 -1.29 10.55
C LYS A 56 -17.58 -0.55 9.23
N ALA A 57 -16.85 -1.11 8.28
CA ALA A 57 -16.83 -0.60 6.91
C ALA A 57 -16.85 -1.76 5.93
N LYS A 58 -17.38 -1.52 4.73
CA LYS A 58 -17.30 -2.44 3.60
C LYS A 58 -16.76 -1.68 2.41
N LEU A 59 -15.64 -2.13 1.87
CA LEU A 59 -14.96 -1.50 0.75
C LEU A 59 -14.97 -2.44 -0.43
N THR A 60 -15.29 -1.94 -1.62
CA THR A 60 -15.06 -2.67 -2.87
C THR A 60 -13.93 -2.01 -3.61
N LEU A 61 -12.89 -2.80 -3.89
CA LEU A 61 -11.69 -2.37 -4.59
C LEU A 61 -11.72 -2.89 -6.02
N LEU A 62 -11.31 -2.05 -6.97
CA LEU A 62 -10.88 -2.44 -8.30
C LEU A 62 -9.39 -2.12 -8.39
N ALA A 63 -8.55 -3.14 -8.17
CA ALA A 63 -7.12 -2.96 -7.93
C ALA A 63 -6.87 -1.96 -6.78
N GLU A 64 -6.15 -0.86 -7.03
CA GLU A 64 -5.91 0.19 -6.02
C GLU A 64 -7.07 1.19 -5.83
N ASN A 65 -8.15 1.09 -6.61
CA ASN A 65 -9.25 2.06 -6.58
C ASN A 65 -10.36 1.57 -5.65
N VAL A 66 -10.73 2.38 -4.65
CA VAL A 66 -11.98 2.20 -3.93
C VAL A 66 -13.11 2.66 -4.84
N ILE A 67 -13.96 1.73 -5.26
CA ILE A 67 -15.10 1.98 -6.15
C ILE A 67 -16.44 2.01 -5.41
N MET A 68 -16.50 1.46 -4.19
CA MET A 68 -17.65 1.54 -3.30
C MET A 68 -17.19 1.50 -1.86
N ALA A 69 -17.81 2.30 -1.00
CA ALA A 69 -17.55 2.29 0.43
C ALA A 69 -18.84 2.46 1.23
N GLU A 70 -19.11 1.53 2.13
CA GLU A 70 -20.18 1.60 3.11
C GLU A 70 -19.56 1.69 4.49
N VAL A 71 -20.12 2.52 5.38
CA VAL A 71 -19.65 2.63 6.77
C VAL A 71 -20.81 2.63 7.74
N GLN A 72 -20.56 2.08 8.93
CA GLN A 72 -21.47 2.10 10.06
C GLN A 72 -20.67 2.37 11.33
N PHE A 73 -21.15 3.28 12.17
CA PHE A 73 -20.53 3.57 13.47
C PHE A 73 -21.55 4.15 14.46
N LYS A 74 -21.22 4.11 15.75
CA LYS A 74 -22.02 4.78 16.78
C LYS A 74 -21.90 6.29 16.66
N HIS A 75 -23.03 6.99 16.59
CA HIS A 75 -23.08 8.44 16.58
C HIS A 75 -24.24 8.95 17.45
N PRO A 76 -23.97 9.62 18.58
CA PRO A 76 -25.01 10.04 19.52
C PRO A 76 -26.07 10.98 18.95
N LYS A 77 -25.72 11.76 17.92
CA LYS A 77 -26.63 12.74 17.29
C LYS A 77 -27.50 12.14 16.19
N THR A 78 -27.24 10.91 15.74
CA THR A 78 -28.07 10.23 14.73
C THR A 78 -29.25 9.55 15.39
N THR A 79 -30.43 9.64 14.77
CA THR A 79 -31.63 8.90 15.19
C THR A 79 -31.33 7.39 15.26
N GLY A 80 -31.54 6.77 16.42
CA GLY A 80 -31.19 5.37 16.67
C GLY A 80 -29.73 5.13 17.10
N GLY A 81 -28.95 6.20 17.31
CA GLY A 81 -27.60 6.16 17.91
C GLY A 81 -26.49 5.62 17.00
N HIS A 82 -26.82 5.32 15.74
CA HIS A 82 -25.88 4.74 14.78
C HIS A 82 -26.02 5.45 13.44
N TYR A 83 -24.88 5.86 12.88
CA TYR A 83 -24.80 6.29 11.50
C TYR A 83 -24.57 5.07 10.62
N ARG A 84 -25.25 5.01 9.47
CA ARG A 84 -24.96 4.11 8.37
C ARG A 84 -25.06 4.91 7.08
N GLY A 85 -24.04 4.83 6.24
CA GLY A 85 -24.04 5.52 4.97
C GLY A 85 -23.12 4.88 3.94
N THR A 86 -23.37 5.23 2.69
CA THR A 86 -22.65 4.71 1.53
C THR A 86 -22.12 5.87 0.70
N ALA A 87 -20.84 5.82 0.32
CA ALA A 87 -20.27 6.74 -0.66
C ALA A 87 -20.95 6.53 -2.02
N GLN A 88 -21.35 7.61 -2.68
CA GLN A 88 -22.01 7.54 -3.99
C GLN A 88 -21.14 6.79 -5.02
N PRO A 89 -21.71 5.95 -5.91
CA PRO A 89 -20.97 5.13 -6.86
C PRO A 89 -20.06 5.91 -7.83
N GLU A 90 -20.42 7.16 -8.13
CA GLU A 90 -19.66 8.06 -9.00
C GLU A 90 -18.35 8.55 -8.34
N VAL A 91 -18.17 8.24 -7.06
CA VAL A 91 -17.11 8.80 -6.22
C VAL A 91 -16.12 7.70 -5.89
N GLN A 92 -15.11 7.61 -6.73
CA GLN A 92 -14.02 6.65 -6.61
C GLN A 92 -12.74 7.37 -6.18
N TRP A 93 -11.86 6.66 -5.45
CA TRP A 93 -10.56 7.20 -5.09
C TRP A 93 -9.49 6.13 -5.05
N LYS A 94 -8.24 6.55 -5.25
CA LYS A 94 -7.09 5.66 -5.23
C LYS A 94 -6.49 5.55 -3.84
N LEU A 95 -6.12 4.33 -3.48
CA LEU A 95 -5.17 4.04 -2.41
C LEU A 95 -3.76 4.20 -2.97
N THR A 96 -3.25 5.43 -2.95
CA THR A 96 -1.95 5.77 -3.55
C THR A 96 -0.81 4.93 -2.99
N GLN A 97 -0.92 4.43 -1.76
CA GLN A 97 0.09 3.54 -1.15
C GLN A 97 0.31 2.25 -1.96
N ILE A 98 -0.76 1.66 -2.50
CA ILE A 98 -0.68 0.44 -3.31
C ILE A 98 -0.02 0.75 -4.66
N GLN A 99 -0.42 1.86 -5.28
CA GLN A 99 0.16 2.32 -6.55
C GLN A 99 1.66 2.65 -6.40
N ASP A 100 2.02 3.40 -5.36
CA ASP A 100 3.40 3.80 -5.06
C ASP A 100 4.28 2.55 -4.85
N ALA A 101 3.81 1.57 -4.07
CA ALA A 101 4.51 0.30 -3.85
C ALA A 101 4.66 -0.51 -5.14
N ARG A 102 3.60 -0.61 -5.96
CA ARG A 102 3.64 -1.25 -7.29
C ARG A 102 4.71 -0.64 -8.18
N ASN A 103 4.70 0.69 -8.32
CA ASN A 103 5.61 1.40 -9.20
C ASN A 103 7.08 1.19 -8.78
N LEU A 104 7.36 1.22 -7.47
CA LEU A 104 8.69 0.96 -6.93
C LEU A 104 9.13 -0.48 -7.22
N CYS A 105 8.26 -1.47 -7.02
CA CYS A 105 8.57 -2.88 -7.34
C CYS A 105 8.85 -3.10 -8.82
N GLN A 106 8.04 -2.48 -9.70
CA GLN A 106 8.22 -2.60 -11.16
C GLN A 106 9.54 -1.99 -11.61
N ARG A 107 9.86 -0.79 -11.13
CA ARG A 107 11.14 -0.14 -11.45
C ARG A 107 12.32 -0.97 -10.96
N SER A 108 12.28 -1.42 -9.70
CA SER A 108 13.33 -2.28 -9.14
C SER A 108 13.46 -3.61 -9.88
N HIS A 109 12.36 -4.19 -10.36
CA HIS A 109 12.39 -5.39 -11.20
C HIS A 109 13.13 -5.13 -12.54
N ASP A 110 12.87 -4.00 -13.20
CA ASP A 110 13.56 -3.63 -14.43
C ASP A 110 15.06 -3.34 -14.19
N ASP A 111 15.39 -2.66 -13.10
CA ASP A 111 16.78 -2.38 -12.70
C ASP A 111 17.55 -3.69 -12.40
N VAL A 112 16.92 -4.66 -11.73
CA VAL A 112 17.51 -5.99 -11.49
C VAL A 112 17.74 -6.74 -12.80
N ARG A 113 16.80 -6.68 -13.76
CA ARG A 113 17.00 -7.29 -15.08
C ARG A 113 18.18 -6.67 -15.81
N ALA A 114 18.34 -5.35 -15.73
CA ALA A 114 19.49 -4.66 -16.32
C ALA A 114 20.80 -5.10 -15.67
N LEU A 115 20.84 -5.24 -14.33
CA LEU A 115 22.01 -5.77 -13.62
C LEU A 115 22.39 -7.18 -14.06
N ILE A 116 21.41 -8.09 -14.18
CA ILE A 116 21.66 -9.45 -14.67
C ILE A 116 22.31 -9.39 -16.05
N GLN A 117 21.79 -8.55 -16.97
CA GLN A 117 22.34 -8.41 -18.31
C GLN A 117 23.79 -7.88 -18.27
N THR A 118 24.09 -6.88 -17.44
CA THR A 118 25.45 -6.37 -17.25
C THR A 118 26.42 -7.47 -16.78
N LEU A 119 26.01 -8.31 -15.83
CA LEU A 119 26.86 -9.42 -15.35
C LEU A 119 27.10 -10.49 -16.42
N ILE A 120 26.12 -10.71 -17.31
CA ILE A 120 26.26 -11.66 -18.43
C ILE A 120 27.21 -11.12 -19.49
N ASP A 121 27.08 -9.84 -19.84
CA ASP A 121 27.87 -9.20 -20.89
C ASP A 121 29.32 -8.96 -20.45
N GLU A 122 29.54 -8.71 -19.15
CA GLU A 122 30.86 -8.43 -18.58
C GLU A 122 31.24 -9.46 -17.50
N PRO A 123 31.70 -10.67 -17.90
CA PRO A 123 31.98 -11.75 -16.96
C PRO A 123 33.20 -11.52 -16.05
N ASN A 124 34.00 -10.50 -16.36
CA ASN A 124 35.20 -10.10 -15.61
C ASN A 124 35.11 -8.62 -15.22
N LEU A 125 34.11 -8.26 -14.41
CA LEU A 125 33.91 -6.89 -13.93
C LEU A 125 35.15 -6.38 -13.18
N GLU A 126 35.77 -5.34 -13.70
CA GLU A 126 36.82 -4.59 -13.01
C GLU A 126 36.21 -3.70 -11.90
N GLU A 127 37.06 -3.15 -11.02
CA GLU A 127 36.65 -2.30 -9.89
C GLU A 127 35.62 -1.21 -10.25
N PRO A 128 35.78 -0.43 -11.35
CA PRO A 128 34.78 0.58 -11.71
C PRO A 128 33.40 -0.03 -12.00
N GLY A 129 33.35 -1.19 -12.66
CA GLY A 129 32.13 -1.90 -12.96
C GLY A 129 31.49 -2.51 -11.71
N ARG A 130 32.31 -3.10 -10.82
CA ARG A 130 31.83 -3.60 -9.52
C ARG A 130 31.22 -2.48 -8.66
N ALA A 131 31.87 -1.31 -8.63
CA ALA A 131 31.36 -0.15 -7.91
C ALA A 131 30.00 0.33 -8.46
N ALA A 132 29.84 0.34 -9.79
CA ALA A 132 28.57 0.70 -10.43
C ALA A 132 27.45 -0.30 -10.13
N VAL A 133 27.72 -1.62 -10.22
CA VAL A 133 26.75 -2.67 -9.87
C VAL A 133 26.32 -2.54 -8.41
N ARG A 134 27.27 -2.28 -7.50
CA ARG A 134 27.00 -2.06 -6.07
C ARG A 134 26.10 -0.83 -5.85
N GLU A 135 26.37 0.29 -6.52
CA GLU A 135 25.58 1.51 -6.38
C GLU A 135 24.13 1.29 -6.83
N VAL A 136 23.93 0.58 -7.94
CA VAL A 136 22.58 0.22 -8.42
C VAL A 136 21.90 -0.73 -7.43
N ALA A 137 22.59 -1.74 -6.90
CA ALA A 137 22.03 -2.65 -5.90
C ALA A 137 21.60 -1.92 -4.60
N GLU A 138 22.41 -0.97 -4.12
CA GLU A 138 22.06 -0.09 -3.00
C GLU A 138 20.84 0.78 -3.30
N SER A 139 20.76 1.36 -4.51
CA SER A 139 19.62 2.15 -4.96
C SER A 139 18.32 1.32 -5.02
N ILE A 140 18.40 0.08 -5.51
CA ILE A 140 17.27 -0.86 -5.51
C ILE A 140 16.86 -1.15 -4.05
N LYS A 141 17.80 -1.42 -3.16
CA LYS A 141 17.53 -1.69 -1.73
C LYS A 141 16.76 -0.54 -1.08
N VAL A 142 17.19 0.71 -1.31
CA VAL A 142 16.50 1.92 -0.83
C VAL A 142 15.09 2.04 -1.42
N SER A 143 14.91 1.70 -2.69
CA SER A 143 13.61 1.71 -3.36
C SER A 143 12.65 0.68 -2.76
N LEU A 144 13.12 -0.53 -2.47
CA LEU A 144 12.32 -1.57 -1.82
C LEU A 144 11.97 -1.25 -0.36
N LEU A 145 12.91 -0.63 0.38
CA LEU A 145 12.63 -0.12 1.72
C LEU A 145 11.55 0.95 1.68
N THR A 146 11.60 1.85 0.70
CA THR A 146 10.58 2.87 0.47
C THR A 146 9.22 2.25 0.12
N ALA A 147 9.19 1.23 -0.73
CA ALA A 147 7.97 0.51 -1.10
C ALA A 147 7.32 -0.14 0.14
N ARG A 148 8.12 -0.85 0.94
CA ARG A 148 7.68 -1.48 2.19
C ARG A 148 7.12 -0.43 3.16
N ASN A 149 7.86 0.66 3.39
CA ASN A 149 7.47 1.73 4.31
C ASN A 149 6.19 2.44 3.87
N THR A 150 5.94 2.54 2.56
CA THR A 150 4.72 3.16 2.04
C THR A 150 3.46 2.35 2.41
N LEU A 151 3.59 1.04 2.59
CA LEU A 151 2.53 0.16 3.04
C LEU A 151 2.44 0.09 4.57
N THR A 152 3.58 0.03 5.28
CA THR A 152 3.62 -0.19 6.73
C THR A 152 3.49 1.09 7.56
N ILE A 153 3.80 2.25 7.01
CA ILE A 153 3.75 3.55 7.69
C ILE A 153 2.68 4.42 7.00
N PRO A 154 1.44 4.45 7.53
CA PRO A 154 0.38 5.26 6.96
C PRO A 154 0.74 6.74 6.91
N LYS A 155 0.51 7.39 5.77
CA LYS A 155 0.64 8.85 5.64
C LYS A 155 -0.40 9.51 6.56
N LYS A 156 0.07 10.21 7.59
CA LYS A 156 -0.78 10.98 8.51
C LYS A 156 -1.40 12.15 7.74
N ARG A 157 -2.71 12.09 7.49
CA ARG A 157 -3.49 13.25 7.02
C ARG A 157 -3.94 14.07 8.22
N SER A 158 -3.77 15.37 8.14
CA SER A 158 -4.35 16.32 9.10
C SER A 158 -5.88 16.24 9.06
N LEU A 159 -6.54 16.65 10.14
CA LEU A 159 -8.01 16.73 10.19
C LEU A 159 -8.55 17.66 9.09
N LEU A 160 -7.81 18.73 8.76
CA LEU A 160 -8.18 19.66 7.70
C LEU A 160 -8.14 19.00 6.31
N GLU A 161 -7.13 18.18 6.03
CA GLU A 161 -7.06 17.40 4.78
C GLU A 161 -8.20 16.38 4.69
N LEU A 162 -8.50 15.69 5.79
CA LEU A 162 -9.62 14.75 5.86
C LEU A 162 -10.97 15.46 5.65
N TYR A 163 -11.13 16.66 6.21
CA TYR A 163 -12.31 17.49 6.01
C TYR A 163 -12.48 17.93 4.56
N HIS A 164 -11.38 18.17 3.83
CA HIS A 164 -11.43 18.54 2.42
C HIS A 164 -11.41 17.35 1.46
N PHE A 165 -11.30 16.12 1.97
CA PHE A 165 -11.26 14.92 1.14
C PHE A 165 -12.63 14.72 0.45
N ALA A 166 -12.68 14.99 -0.86
CA ALA A 166 -13.93 14.99 -1.61
C ALA A 166 -14.74 13.68 -1.51
N PRO A 167 -14.12 12.48 -1.46
CA PRO A 167 -14.89 11.25 -1.38
C PRO A 167 -15.76 11.11 -0.14
N THR A 168 -15.29 11.57 1.03
CA THR A 168 -16.06 11.47 2.27
C THR A 168 -17.20 12.48 2.35
N LYS A 169 -17.19 13.53 1.52
CA LYS A 169 -18.32 14.48 1.41
C LYS A 169 -19.51 13.96 0.63
N LYS A 170 -19.37 12.79 -0.01
CA LYS A 170 -20.37 12.23 -0.93
C LYS A 170 -21.04 10.97 -0.38
N PHE A 171 -21.00 10.78 0.93
CA PHE A 171 -21.80 9.77 1.60
C PHE A 171 -23.28 10.13 1.59
N GLN A 172 -24.14 9.12 1.48
CA GLN A 172 -25.59 9.21 1.66
C GLN A 172 -26.03 8.26 2.80
N PRO A 173 -26.69 8.78 3.85
CA PRO A 173 -26.88 10.20 4.16
C PRO A 173 -25.53 10.92 4.39
N PRO A 174 -25.46 12.26 4.24
CA PRO A 174 -24.22 13.00 4.49
C PRO A 174 -23.62 12.74 5.87
N LEU A 175 -22.29 12.69 5.97
CA LEU A 175 -21.61 12.62 7.27
C LEU A 175 -21.92 13.87 8.10
N SER A 176 -22.07 13.69 9.41
CA SER A 176 -22.14 14.81 10.35
C SER A 176 -20.83 15.60 10.35
N GLN A 177 -20.90 16.91 10.58
CA GLN A 177 -19.74 17.82 10.52
C GLN A 177 -18.67 17.54 11.59
N ASP A 178 -19.04 16.82 12.65
CA ASP A 178 -18.15 16.38 13.72
C ASP A 178 -17.52 15.01 13.45
N VAL A 179 -17.73 14.42 12.27
CA VAL A 179 -17.14 13.13 11.90
C VAL A 179 -16.28 13.25 10.64
N LEU A 180 -15.06 12.73 10.73
CA LEU A 180 -14.15 12.56 9.60
C LEU A 180 -13.82 11.09 9.42
N LEU A 181 -13.68 10.67 8.17
CA LEU A 181 -13.27 9.30 7.81
C LEU A 181 -11.93 9.33 7.07
N SER A 182 -11.10 8.33 7.33
CA SER A 182 -9.85 8.08 6.62
C SER A 182 -9.78 6.62 6.19
N PHE A 183 -9.32 6.39 4.97
CA PHE A 183 -9.11 5.06 4.39
C PHE A 183 -7.67 4.95 3.93
N TYR A 184 -6.95 3.95 4.43
CA TYR A 184 -5.52 3.77 4.16
C TYR A 184 -5.08 2.32 4.31
N VAL A 185 -3.88 2.01 3.85
CA VAL A 185 -3.21 0.72 4.07
C VAL A 185 -2.26 0.85 5.25
N SER A 186 -2.24 -0.16 6.12
CA SER A 186 -1.34 -0.26 7.28
C SER A 186 -0.78 -1.68 7.37
N GLY A 187 0.42 -1.87 6.87
CA GLY A 187 1.02 -3.19 6.66
C GLY A 187 0.21 -3.97 5.62
N ALA A 188 -0.23 -5.17 5.97
CA ALA A 188 -1.04 -6.02 5.11
C ALA A 188 -2.56 -5.80 5.26
N LYS A 189 -2.98 -4.67 5.83
CA LYS A 189 -4.38 -4.43 6.14
C LYS A 189 -4.88 -3.17 5.50
N ILE A 190 -6.13 -3.22 5.03
CA ILE A 190 -6.90 -2.01 4.74
C ILE A 190 -7.60 -1.54 6.01
N VAL A 191 -7.56 -0.23 6.23
CA VAL A 191 -8.00 0.41 7.47
C VAL A 191 -8.98 1.52 7.17
N CYS A 192 -10.08 1.54 7.92
CA CYS A 192 -11.00 2.66 8.04
C CYS A 192 -10.87 3.25 9.43
N ALA A 193 -10.51 4.51 9.53
CA ALA A 193 -10.49 5.26 10.80
C ALA A 193 -11.59 6.31 10.79
N SER A 194 -12.37 6.38 11.87
CA SER A 194 -13.32 7.47 12.13
C SER A 194 -12.81 8.36 13.24
N TYR A 195 -12.82 9.67 13.01
CA TYR A 195 -12.46 10.70 13.96
C TYR A 195 -13.73 11.46 14.33
N GLN A 196 -14.15 11.39 15.59
CA GLN A 196 -15.34 12.06 16.08
C GLN A 196 -14.96 13.19 17.04
N MET A 197 -15.38 14.41 16.73
CA MET A 197 -15.19 15.57 17.58
C MET A 197 -16.27 15.60 18.66
N LEU A 198 -15.86 15.42 19.92
CA LEU A 198 -16.75 15.47 21.07
C LEU A 198 -16.69 16.86 21.71
N ALA A 199 -17.85 17.50 21.84
CA ALA A 199 -18.00 18.71 22.63
C ALA A 199 -17.90 18.35 24.12
N LYS A 200 -16.90 18.86 24.83
CA LYS A 200 -16.89 18.80 26.30
C LYS A 200 -17.82 19.88 26.84
N SER A 201 -18.80 19.50 27.65
CA SER A 201 -19.78 20.43 28.24
C SER A 201 -19.20 21.40 29.28
N ALA A 202 -17.90 21.33 29.60
CA ALA A 202 -17.29 22.10 30.70
C ALA A 202 -15.83 22.56 30.48
N ALA A 203 -15.21 22.33 29.30
CA ALA A 203 -13.84 22.76 29.04
C ALA A 203 -13.67 23.22 27.57
N PRO A 204 -12.82 24.23 27.29
CA PRO A 204 -12.64 24.78 25.94
C PRO A 204 -11.90 23.84 24.97
N THR A 205 -11.50 22.64 25.41
CA THR A 205 -10.79 21.66 24.58
C THR A 205 -11.75 20.62 24.02
N GLN A 206 -11.95 20.63 22.70
CA GLN A 206 -12.63 19.55 21.97
C GLN A 206 -11.82 18.25 22.16
N SER A 207 -12.46 17.19 22.62
CA SER A 207 -11.82 15.87 22.67
C SER A 207 -12.08 15.10 21.38
N LEU A 208 -11.05 14.46 20.85
CA LEU A 208 -11.12 13.64 19.64
C LEU A 208 -11.25 12.16 20.04
N ALA A 209 -12.36 11.53 19.68
CA ALA A 209 -12.49 10.08 19.76
C ALA A 209 -12.07 9.46 18.42
N VAL A 210 -11.23 8.42 18.47
CA VAL A 210 -10.74 7.72 17.27
C VAL A 210 -11.16 6.26 17.36
N SER A 211 -11.81 5.78 16.32
CA SER A 211 -12.18 4.37 16.18
C SER A 211 -11.61 3.81 14.88
N VAL A 212 -11.19 2.56 14.89
CA VAL A 212 -10.50 1.93 13.77
C VAL A 212 -11.11 0.58 13.47
N ALA A 213 -11.44 0.35 12.21
CA ALA A 213 -11.83 -0.95 11.66
C ALA A 213 -10.80 -1.37 10.61
N GLU A 214 -10.40 -2.64 10.60
CA GLU A 214 -9.38 -3.15 9.70
C GLU A 214 -9.74 -4.53 9.16
N CYS A 215 -9.18 -4.88 8.01
CA CYS A 215 -9.27 -6.20 7.39
C CYS A 215 -7.97 -6.51 6.65
N PRO A 216 -7.46 -7.76 6.64
CA PRO A 216 -6.36 -8.17 5.78
C PRO A 216 -6.67 -7.94 4.30
N LEU A 217 -5.65 -7.53 3.54
CA LEU A 217 -5.65 -7.52 2.08
C LEU A 217 -5.05 -8.81 1.56
N ASP A 218 -5.68 -9.40 0.55
CA ASP A 218 -5.26 -10.71 0.03
C ASP A 218 -3.84 -10.65 -0.55
N GLY A 219 -2.97 -11.54 -0.07
CA GLY A 219 -1.57 -11.63 -0.50
C GLY A 219 -0.63 -10.55 0.03
N PHE A 220 -1.10 -9.50 0.70
CA PHE A 220 -0.22 -8.40 1.12
C PHE A 220 0.78 -8.81 2.21
N ASP A 221 0.43 -9.73 3.11
CA ASP A 221 1.40 -10.29 4.08
C ASP A 221 2.55 -11.00 3.35
N HIS A 222 2.23 -11.75 2.29
CA HIS A 222 3.22 -12.41 1.46
C HIS A 222 4.07 -11.39 0.68
N ALA A 223 3.47 -10.34 0.12
CA ALA A 223 4.24 -9.28 -0.54
C ALA A 223 5.21 -8.56 0.41
N LEU A 224 4.80 -8.29 1.65
CA LEU A 224 5.70 -7.71 2.66
C LEU A 224 6.85 -8.66 3.04
N TYR A 225 6.58 -9.96 3.09
CA TYR A 225 7.61 -10.98 3.25
C TYR A 225 8.59 -10.97 2.07
N LEU A 226 8.09 -11.03 0.83
CA LEU A 226 8.91 -11.01 -0.38
C LEU A 226 9.77 -9.75 -0.47
N LEU A 227 9.22 -8.57 -0.18
CA LEU A 227 9.99 -7.33 -0.10
C LEU A 227 11.12 -7.41 0.92
N SER A 228 10.85 -7.99 2.09
CA SER A 228 11.86 -8.15 3.14
C SER A 228 12.94 -9.15 2.75
N ALA A 229 12.56 -10.25 2.09
CA ALA A 229 13.50 -11.22 1.52
C ALA A 229 14.39 -10.57 0.45
N SER A 230 13.82 -9.82 -0.50
CA SER A 230 14.57 -9.11 -1.53
C SER A 230 15.56 -8.10 -0.96
N ILE A 231 15.17 -7.36 0.09
CA ILE A 231 16.07 -6.41 0.79
C ILE A 231 17.26 -7.15 1.41
N ASN A 232 17.02 -8.30 2.04
CA ASN A 232 18.09 -9.12 2.62
C ASN A 232 19.00 -9.71 1.54
N ASN A 233 18.44 -10.20 0.43
CA ASN A 233 19.19 -10.73 -0.70
C ASN A 233 20.06 -9.63 -1.35
N LEU A 234 19.56 -8.39 -1.47
CA LEU A 234 20.35 -7.24 -1.93
C LEU A 234 21.49 -6.90 -0.96
N GLN A 235 21.26 -6.99 0.35
CA GLN A 235 22.33 -6.79 1.34
C GLN A 235 23.43 -7.86 1.19
N GLN A 236 23.04 -9.12 0.99
CA GLN A 236 23.99 -10.20 0.71
C GLN A 236 24.74 -9.96 -0.60
N LEU A 237 24.04 -9.54 -1.67
CA LEU A 237 24.64 -9.24 -2.96
C LEU A 237 25.72 -8.16 -2.84
N VAL A 238 25.43 -7.07 -2.12
CA VAL A 238 26.39 -5.98 -1.88
C VAL A 238 27.65 -6.50 -1.19
N HIS A 239 27.50 -7.33 -0.15
CA HIS A 239 28.65 -7.92 0.54
C HIS A 239 29.48 -8.87 -0.34
N LEU A 240 28.82 -9.64 -1.22
CA LEU A 240 29.53 -10.51 -2.16
C LEU A 240 30.31 -9.72 -3.21
N ILE A 241 29.76 -8.60 -3.70
CA ILE A 241 30.45 -7.71 -4.64
C ILE A 241 31.70 -7.10 -3.98
N GLU A 242 31.65 -6.76 -2.70
CA GLU A 242 32.80 -6.21 -1.95
C GLU A 242 33.91 -7.24 -1.69
N ALA A 243 33.59 -8.53 -1.73
CA ALA A 243 34.54 -9.61 -1.46
C ALA A 243 35.28 -10.13 -2.70
N ILE A 244 34.88 -9.69 -3.91
CA ILE A 244 35.44 -10.10 -5.22
C ILE A 244 36.34 -8.99 -5.76
#